data_AF-A0A2K2CPG9-F1
#
_entry.id   AF-A0A2K2CPG9-F1
#
_cell.length_a   1.000
_cell.length_b   1.000
_cell.length_c   1.000
_cell.angle_alpha   90.00
_cell.angle_beta   90.00
_cell.angle_gamma   90.00
#
_symmetry.space_group_name_H-M   'P 1'
#
loop_
_entity.id
_entity.type
_entity.pdbx_description
1 polymer ?
#
loop_
_entity_poly.entity_id
_entity_poly.type
_entity_poly.pdbx_seq_one_letter_code
_entity_poly.pdbx_strand_id
1 'polypeptide(L)'
;MEGHWSLLVLCHFDNTDCSDTKKGPRMLVLDSLNTAGPTRVQSSIRRFILDIYKTEEREESKDFIDRIRLEFPKVPQQNGEECGIYVLYFIYCFLQNRKLAEVIENKGLEEDFSQLFDDGSFDPEELENFRNDVHLFQANRSTKTEE
;
A
#
# COMPACT_ATOMS: atom_id res chain seq x y z
N MET A 1 16.04 16.71 -6.47
CA MET A 1 15.17 15.54 -6.68
C MET A 1 14.04 15.71 -5.69
N GLU A 2 12.83 16.00 -6.16
CA GLU A 2 11.65 15.88 -5.31
C GLU A 2 11.52 14.42 -4.86
N GLY A 3 11.20 14.24 -3.58
CA GLY A 3 11.02 12.91 -3.01
C GLY A 3 9.74 12.28 -3.52
N HIS A 4 9.81 11.05 -4.03
CA HIS A 4 8.64 10.26 -4.38
C HIS A 4 8.22 9.38 -3.21
N TRP A 5 6.92 9.33 -2.93
CA TRP A 5 6.33 8.53 -1.88
C TRP A 5 5.41 7.45 -2.47
N SER A 6 5.60 6.21 -2.00
CA SER A 6 4.76 5.06 -2.33
C SER A 6 4.45 4.27 -1.06
N LEU A 7 3.33 3.57 -1.02
CA LEU A 7 2.91 2.76 0.12
C LEU A 7 3.16 1.27 -0.14
N LEU A 8 3.90 0.60 0.76
CA LEU A 8 4.05 -0.86 0.79
C LEU A 8 3.12 -1.43 1.87
N VAL A 9 2.23 -2.34 1.49
CA VAL A 9 1.32 -3.05 2.39
C VAL A 9 1.70 -4.52 2.43
N LEU A 10 1.80 -5.09 3.64
CA LEU A 10 2.13 -6.49 3.89
C LEU A 10 0.88 -7.22 4.38
N CYS A 11 0.39 -8.21 3.63
CA CYS A 11 -0.84 -8.93 3.94
C CYS A 11 -0.57 -10.42 4.17
N HIS A 12 -1.24 -11.01 5.16
CA HIS A 12 -1.24 -12.44 5.50
C HIS A 12 0.15 -13.06 5.77
N PHE A 13 1.05 -12.30 6.39
CA PHE A 13 2.39 -12.77 6.77
C PHE A 13 2.38 -13.78 7.93
N ASP A 14 1.21 -14.02 8.54
CA ASP A 14 0.93 -15.14 9.44
C ASP A 14 0.86 -16.49 8.72
N ASN A 15 0.70 -16.50 7.39
CA ASN A 15 0.60 -17.72 6.59
C ASN A 15 1.96 -18.10 5.95
N THR A 16 2.27 -19.39 5.97
CA THR A 16 3.49 -19.99 5.42
C THR A 16 3.27 -20.74 4.10
N ASP A 17 2.03 -20.75 3.59
CA ASP A 17 1.70 -21.32 2.29
C ASP A 17 1.64 -20.25 1.20
N CYS A 18 2.72 -20.12 0.43
CA CYS A 18 2.77 -19.25 -0.76
C CYS A 18 2.02 -19.81 -1.98
N SER A 19 1.57 -21.07 -1.95
CA SER A 19 0.88 -21.70 -3.09
C SER A 19 -0.59 -21.30 -3.17
N ASP A 20 -1.19 -20.95 -2.03
CA ASP A 20 -2.56 -20.44 -1.97
C ASP A 20 -2.58 -18.97 -2.43
N THR A 21 -3.11 -18.75 -3.63
CA THR A 21 -3.23 -17.42 -4.24
C THR A 21 -4.24 -16.53 -3.51
N LYS A 22 -5.10 -17.11 -2.66
CA LYS A 22 -6.16 -16.44 -1.90
C LYS A 22 -5.72 -16.14 -0.46
N LYS A 23 -4.96 -17.05 0.16
CA LYS A 23 -4.60 -16.95 1.58
C LYS A 23 -3.11 -16.74 1.83
N GLY A 24 -2.28 -16.87 0.82
CA GLY A 24 -0.83 -16.76 0.96
C GLY A 24 -0.36 -15.33 1.27
N PRO A 25 0.85 -15.21 1.82
CA PRO A 25 1.47 -13.91 2.06
C PRO A 25 1.64 -13.14 0.75
N ARG A 26 1.40 -11.83 0.81
CA ARG A 26 1.48 -10.94 -0.36
C ARG A 26 1.91 -9.53 0.03
N MET A 27 2.54 -8.84 -0.91
CA MET A 27 3.04 -7.48 -0.78
C MET A 27 2.38 -6.62 -1.86
N LEU A 28 1.76 -5.51 -1.47
CA LEU A 28 1.13 -4.56 -2.39
C LEU A 28 1.93 -3.27 -2.39
N VAL A 29 2.28 -2.76 -3.57
CA VAL A 29 2.89 -1.43 -3.72
C VAL A 29 1.89 -0.50 -4.40
N LEU A 30 1.40 0.49 -3.65
CA LEU A 30 0.52 1.52 -4.16
C LEU A 30 1.34 2.76 -4.52
N ASP A 31 1.28 3.12 -5.79
CA ASP A 31 2.03 4.25 -6.35
C ASP A 31 1.12 5.10 -7.25
N SER A 32 0.87 6.34 -6.82
CA SER A 32 0.06 7.31 -7.55
C SER A 32 0.76 7.91 -8.77
N LEU A 33 2.08 7.81 -8.87
CA LEU A 33 2.83 8.22 -10.06
C LEU A 33 3.12 7.05 -11.01
N ASN A 34 2.89 5.81 -10.57
CA ASN A 34 3.21 4.59 -11.30
C ASN A 34 4.67 4.59 -11.84
N THR A 35 5.59 5.12 -11.04
CA THR A 35 7.03 5.22 -11.38
C THR A 35 7.89 4.23 -10.60
N ALA A 36 7.38 3.66 -9.52
CA ALA A 36 7.88 2.49 -8.80
C ALA A 36 7.67 1.24 -9.65
N GLY A 37 8.27 1.23 -10.85
CA GLY A 37 8.20 0.10 -11.76
C GLY A 37 8.66 -1.19 -11.05
N PRO A 38 8.03 -2.34 -11.35
CA PRO A 38 8.25 -3.60 -10.62
C PRO A 38 9.72 -3.98 -10.46
N THR A 39 10.51 -3.76 -11.51
CA THR A 39 11.92 -4.15 -11.57
C THR A 39 12.83 -3.33 -10.65
N ARG A 40 12.45 -2.09 -10.28
CA ARG A 40 13.32 -1.19 -9.51
C ARG A 40 13.27 -1.48 -8.01
N VAL A 41 12.07 -1.72 -7.48
CA VAL A 41 11.85 -1.80 -6.02
C VAL A 41 11.77 -3.23 -5.51
N GLN A 42 11.52 -4.21 -6.37
CA GLN A 42 11.32 -5.61 -5.97
C GLN A 42 12.48 -6.20 -5.17
N SER A 43 13.72 -6.02 -5.62
CA SER A 43 14.88 -6.56 -4.91
C SER A 43 15.06 -5.95 -3.52
N SER A 44 14.82 -4.64 -3.39
CA SER A 44 14.92 -3.92 -2.12
C SER A 44 13.81 -4.33 -1.16
N ILE A 45 12.58 -4.45 -1.64
CA ILE A 45 11.43 -4.92 -0.84
C ILE A 45 11.69 -6.34 -0.33
N ARG A 46 12.12 -7.27 -1.20
CA ARG A 46 12.41 -8.65 -0.78
C ARG A 46 13.56 -8.72 0.22
N ARG A 47 14.59 -7.88 0.07
CA ARG A 47 15.66 -7.76 1.05
C ARG A 47 15.12 -7.28 2.40
N PHE A 48 14.30 -6.25 2.39
CA PHE A 48 13.66 -5.72 3.60
C PHE A 48 12.84 -6.79 4.32
N ILE A 49 12.03 -7.58 3.60
CA ILE A 49 11.28 -8.70 4.18
C ILE A 49 12.21 -9.78 4.75
N LEU A 50 13.26 -10.15 4.03
CA LEU A 50 14.25 -11.11 4.51
C LEU A 50 14.92 -10.65 5.81
N ASP A 51 15.21 -9.37 5.93
CA ASP A 51 15.84 -8.81 7.11
C ASP A 51 14.86 -8.80 8.30
N ILE A 52 13.56 -8.49 8.08
CA ILE A 52 12.50 -8.66 9.09
C ILE A 52 12.46 -10.12 9.58
N TYR A 53 12.41 -11.10 8.67
CA TYR A 53 12.29 -12.50 9.05
C TYR A 53 13.48 -12.98 9.89
N LYS A 54 14.69 -12.54 9.55
CA LYS A 54 15.88 -12.84 10.35
C LYS A 54 15.84 -12.20 11.72
N THR A 55 15.40 -10.95 11.82
CA THR A 55 15.26 -10.24 13.09
C THR A 55 14.22 -10.90 14.00
N GLU A 56 13.12 -11.39 13.41
CA GLU A 56 12.05 -12.12 14.11
C GLU A 56 12.37 -13.62 14.29
N GLU A 57 13.60 -14.06 13.99
CA GLU A 57 14.06 -15.46 14.10
C GLU A 57 13.15 -16.49 13.43
N ARG A 58 12.52 -16.10 12.32
CA ARG A 58 11.62 -16.93 11.53
C ARG A 58 12.36 -18.04 10.79
N GLU A 59 11.78 -19.24 10.75
CA GLU A 59 12.37 -20.42 10.11
C GLU A 59 12.25 -20.40 8.57
N GLU A 60 11.38 -19.56 8.02
CA GLU A 60 11.12 -19.53 6.58
C GLU A 60 12.35 -19.09 5.78
N SER A 61 12.59 -19.80 4.68
CA SER A 61 13.79 -19.61 3.87
C SER A 61 13.70 -18.39 2.95
N LYS A 62 14.85 -17.99 2.40
CA LYS A 62 14.90 -16.99 1.32
C LYS A 62 14.03 -17.39 0.12
N ASP A 63 13.99 -18.68 -0.22
CA ASP A 63 13.19 -19.19 -1.35
C ASP A 63 11.69 -19.02 -1.09
N PHE A 64 11.25 -19.08 0.17
CA PHE A 64 9.88 -18.75 0.54
C PHE A 64 9.58 -17.28 0.27
N ILE A 65 10.45 -16.36 0.71
CA ILE A 65 10.30 -14.91 0.47
C ILE A 65 10.27 -14.58 -1.02
N ASP A 66 11.07 -15.29 -1.83
CA ASP A 66 11.09 -15.11 -3.28
C ASP A 66 9.79 -15.58 -3.97
N ARG A 67 9.00 -16.43 -3.30
CA ARG A 67 7.67 -16.88 -3.75
C ARG A 67 6.52 -15.99 -3.29
N ILE A 68 6.74 -15.13 -2.29
CA ILE A 68 5.74 -14.14 -1.86
C ILE A 68 5.42 -13.22 -3.04
N ARG A 69 4.13 -13.08 -3.33
CA ARG A 69 3.65 -12.25 -4.44
C ARG A 69 3.93 -10.78 -4.15
N LEU A 70 4.46 -10.07 -5.14
CA LEU A 70 4.61 -8.63 -5.13
C LEU A 70 3.73 -8.06 -6.23
N GLU A 71 2.71 -7.30 -5.85
CA GLU A 71 1.68 -6.81 -6.74
C GLU A 71 1.74 -5.28 -6.79
N PHE A 72 1.39 -4.72 -7.95
CA PHE A 72 1.34 -3.28 -8.21
C PHE A 72 -0.08 -2.92 -8.68
N PRO A 73 -1.04 -2.83 -7.75
CA PRO A 73 -2.43 -2.55 -8.10
C PRO A 73 -2.58 -1.18 -8.78
N LYS A 74 -3.59 -1.06 -9.64
CA LYS A 74 -3.99 0.25 -10.15
C LYS A 74 -4.62 1.06 -9.01
N VAL A 75 -4.22 2.31 -8.88
CA VAL A 75 -4.76 3.26 -7.89
C VAL A 75 -5.02 4.61 -8.56
N PRO A 76 -5.79 5.53 -7.93
CA PRO A 76 -5.91 6.90 -8.39
C PRO A 76 -4.53 7.48 -8.70
N GLN A 77 -4.37 7.92 -9.95
CA GLN A 77 -3.11 8.45 -10.45
C GLN A 77 -3.08 9.96 -10.31
N GLN A 78 -1.95 10.49 -9.88
CA GLN A 78 -1.75 11.92 -9.75
C GLN A 78 -1.16 12.52 -11.02
N ASN A 79 -1.42 13.82 -11.24
CA ASN A 79 -0.85 14.60 -12.33
C ASN A 79 0.21 15.61 -11.85
N GLY A 80 0.67 15.53 -10.60
CA GLY A 80 1.54 16.53 -9.96
C GLY A 80 2.48 15.95 -8.90
N GLU A 81 2.89 16.77 -7.93
CA GLU A 81 3.92 16.44 -6.92
C GLU A 81 3.36 15.92 -5.59
N GLU A 82 2.04 15.73 -5.47
CA GLU A 82 1.35 15.46 -4.20
C GLU A 82 1.34 13.98 -3.78
N CYS A 83 2.39 13.21 -4.10
CA CYS A 83 2.47 11.77 -3.80
C CYS A 83 2.29 11.46 -2.31
N GLY A 84 2.72 12.36 -1.43
CA GLY A 84 2.48 12.25 0.01
C GLY A 84 1.00 12.26 0.39
N ILE A 85 0.17 13.09 -0.26
CA ILE A 85 -1.28 13.15 0.01
C ILE A 85 -1.94 11.85 -0.44
N TYR A 86 -1.55 11.31 -1.59
CA TYR A 86 -2.07 10.02 -2.07
C TYR A 86 -1.71 8.87 -1.12
N VAL A 87 -0.47 8.82 -0.61
CA VAL A 87 -0.08 7.83 0.40
C VAL A 87 -0.94 7.95 1.66
N LEU A 88 -1.18 9.18 2.15
CA LEU A 88 -2.05 9.40 3.31
C LEU A 88 -3.49 8.97 3.04
N TYR A 89 -4.02 9.27 1.86
CA TYR A 89 -5.35 8.86 1.46
C TYR A 89 -5.45 7.33 1.36
N PHE A 90 -4.46 6.64 0.78
CA PHE A 90 -4.45 5.19 0.75
C PHE A 90 -4.48 4.58 2.15
N ILE A 91 -3.67 5.11 3.09
CA ILE A 91 -3.70 4.68 4.50
C ILE A 91 -5.08 4.93 5.11
N TYR A 92 -5.67 6.11 4.87
CA TYR A 92 -7.02 6.44 5.33
C TYR A 92 -8.05 5.41 4.81
N CYS A 93 -8.00 5.07 3.52
CA CYS A 93 -8.88 4.06 2.94
C CYS A 93 -8.67 2.68 3.59
N PHE A 94 -7.44 2.24 3.85
CA PHE A 94 -7.20 0.97 4.55
C PHE A 94 -7.75 0.96 5.98
N LEU A 95 -7.68 2.09 6.68
CA LEU A 95 -8.14 2.19 8.07
C LEU A 95 -9.66 2.36 8.20
N GLN A 96 -10.30 3.05 7.24
CA GLN A 96 -11.73 3.38 7.31
C GLN A 96 -12.62 2.45 6.49
N ASN A 97 -12.10 1.92 5.38
CA ASN A 97 -12.91 1.12 4.47
C ASN A 97 -12.99 -0.32 4.98
N ARG A 98 -14.14 -0.65 5.59
CA ARG A 98 -14.45 -2.01 6.03
C ARG A 98 -14.36 -3.02 4.90
N LYS A 99 -14.59 -2.67 3.63
CA LYS A 99 -14.41 -3.62 2.52
C LYS A 99 -12.95 -3.96 2.28
N LEU A 100 -12.04 -2.98 2.29
CA LEU A 100 -10.59 -3.24 2.19
C LEU A 100 -10.10 -4.08 3.37
N ALA A 101 -10.52 -3.75 4.59
CA ALA A 101 -10.24 -4.56 5.77
C ALA A 101 -10.86 -5.97 5.65
N GLU A 102 -12.12 -6.09 5.24
CA GLU A 102 -12.81 -7.38 5.03
C GLU A 102 -12.17 -8.20 3.91
N VAL A 103 -11.63 -7.61 2.86
CA VAL A 103 -10.93 -8.33 1.78
C VAL A 103 -9.55 -8.79 2.24
N ILE A 104 -8.86 -7.99 3.06
CA ILE A 104 -7.58 -8.36 3.69
C ILE A 104 -7.79 -9.36 4.85
N GLU A 105 -8.96 -9.42 5.46
CA GLU A 105 -9.26 -10.33 6.57
C GLU A 105 -9.99 -11.60 6.11
N ASN A 106 -10.86 -11.53 5.09
CA ASN A 106 -11.55 -12.69 4.53
C ASN A 106 -10.62 -13.51 3.64
N LYS A 107 -10.01 -14.52 4.25
CA LYS A 107 -9.30 -15.63 3.60
C LYS A 107 -10.14 -16.40 2.55
N GLY A 108 -11.42 -16.08 2.35
CA GLY A 108 -12.36 -16.83 1.50
C GLY A 108 -12.73 -16.20 0.16
N LEU A 109 -12.46 -14.91 -0.06
CA LEU A 109 -12.81 -14.23 -1.32
C LEU A 109 -11.72 -14.48 -2.37
N GLU A 110 -12.13 -14.95 -3.55
CA GLU A 110 -11.28 -15.02 -4.75
C GLU A 110 -11.09 -13.61 -5.29
N GLU A 111 -10.29 -12.79 -4.63
CA GLU A 111 -10.07 -11.44 -5.13
C GLU A 111 -8.67 -11.24 -5.70
N ASP A 112 -8.71 -10.87 -6.98
CA ASP A 112 -7.64 -10.25 -7.71
C ASP A 112 -7.51 -8.81 -7.18
N PHE A 113 -6.46 -8.56 -6.37
CA PHE A 113 -6.18 -7.24 -5.80
C PHE A 113 -5.96 -6.17 -6.89
N SER A 114 -5.81 -6.56 -8.16
CA SER A 114 -5.80 -5.62 -9.28
C SER A 114 -7.17 -4.99 -9.56
N GLN A 115 -8.27 -5.61 -9.12
CA GLN A 115 -9.65 -5.12 -9.28
C GLN A 115 -10.21 -4.41 -8.05
N LEU A 116 -9.52 -4.54 -6.90
CA LEU A 116 -9.90 -3.97 -5.59
C LEU A 116 -10.04 -2.44 -5.59
N PHE A 117 -9.53 -1.82 -6.64
CA PHE A 117 -9.51 -0.37 -6.83
C PHE A 117 -10.19 0.06 -8.15
N ASP A 118 -10.73 -0.90 -8.92
CA ASP A 118 -11.43 -0.69 -10.20
C ASP A 118 -12.96 -0.74 -10.03
N ASP A 119 -13.48 -1.10 -8.84
CA ASP A 119 -14.91 -1.23 -8.53
C ASP A 119 -15.56 0.04 -7.93
N GLY A 120 -14.82 1.14 -7.86
CA GLY A 120 -15.26 2.37 -7.18
C GLY A 120 -14.88 2.46 -5.69
N SER A 121 -13.95 1.61 -5.22
CA SER A 121 -13.39 1.70 -3.86
C SER A 121 -12.67 3.02 -3.55
N PHE A 122 -12.34 3.82 -4.57
CA PHE A 122 -11.88 5.18 -4.41
C PHE A 122 -12.89 6.15 -5.02
N ASP A 123 -13.47 6.98 -4.17
CA ASP A 123 -14.34 8.06 -4.61
C ASP A 123 -13.49 9.31 -4.93
N PRO A 124 -13.47 9.79 -6.19
CA PRO A 124 -12.75 11.00 -6.56
C PRO A 124 -13.16 12.24 -5.76
N GLU A 125 -14.43 12.32 -5.34
CA GLU A 125 -14.92 13.43 -4.51
C GLU A 125 -14.36 13.32 -3.09
N GLU A 126 -14.32 12.12 -2.52
CA GLU A 126 -13.69 11.87 -1.22
C GLU A 126 -12.20 12.18 -1.24
N LEU A 127 -11.48 11.78 -2.30
CA LEU A 127 -10.06 12.11 -2.47
C LEU A 127 -9.83 13.63 -2.52
N GLU A 128 -10.64 14.38 -3.29
CA GLU A 128 -10.48 15.83 -3.37
C GLU A 128 -10.83 16.51 -2.04
N ASN A 129 -11.87 16.05 -1.35
CA ASN A 129 -12.21 16.54 -0.01
C ASN A 129 -11.08 16.25 0.99
N PHE A 130 -10.53 15.04 1.00
CA PHE A 130 -9.39 14.65 1.83
C PHE A 130 -8.16 15.53 1.54
N ARG A 131 -7.88 15.78 0.26
CA ARG A 131 -6.80 16.66 -0.18
C ARG A 131 -6.99 18.08 0.35
N ASN A 132 -8.20 18.64 0.25
CA ASN A 132 -8.53 19.96 0.79
C ASN A 132 -8.37 20.01 2.32
N ASP A 133 -8.81 18.97 3.03
CA ASP A 133 -8.67 18.88 4.49
C ASP A 133 -7.19 18.86 4.94
N VAL A 134 -6.34 18.12 4.23
CA VAL A 134 -4.89 18.08 4.50
C VAL A 134 -4.26 19.47 4.30
N HIS A 135 -4.60 20.15 3.21
CA HIS A 135 -4.10 21.51 2.93
C HIS A 135 -4.58 22.53 3.98
N LEU A 136 -5.86 22.47 4.36
CA LEU A 136 -6.42 23.30 5.42
C LEU A 136 -5.73 23.04 6.76
N PHE A 137 -5.48 21.78 7.10
CA PHE A 137 -4.77 21.40 8.32
C PHE A 137 -3.34 21.96 8.35
N GLN A 138 -2.62 21.88 7.23
CA GLN A 138 -1.26 22.44 7.11
C GLN A 138 -1.27 23.97 7.26
N ALA A 139 -2.18 24.66 6.57
CA ALA A 139 -2.32 26.12 6.64
C ALA A 139 -2.60 26.59 8.08
N ASN A 140 -3.53 25.91 8.77
CA ASN A 140 -3.88 26.22 10.16
C ASN A 140 -2.73 25.98 11.16
N ARG A 141 -1.75 25.15 10.80
CA ARG A 141 -0.58 24.88 11.63
C ARG A 141 0.50 25.93 11.42
N SER A 142 0.67 26.40 10.19
CA SER A 142 1.62 27.48 9.88
C SER A 142 1.22 28.79 10.57
N THR A 143 -0.07 29.14 10.57
CA THR A 143 -0.56 30.37 11.23
C THR A 143 -0.38 30.35 12.75
N LYS A 144 -0.47 29.19 13.40
CA LYS A 144 -0.25 29.02 14.85
C LYS A 144 1.23 29.06 15.28
N THR A 145 2.16 28.97 14.34
CA THR A 145 3.60 28.99 14.64
C THR A 145 4.17 30.42 14.52
N GLU A 146 3.37 31.36 14.00
CA GLU A 146 3.72 32.77 13.80
C GLU A 146 3.15 33.71 14.88
N GLU A 147 2.39 33.17 15.86
CA GLU A 147 1.93 33.86 17.09
C GLU A 147 2.76 33.44 18.31
#